data_AF-A0A1Z9AR68-F1
#
_entry.id   AF-A0A1Z9AR68-F1
#
_cell.length_a   1.000
_cell.length_b   1.000
_cell.length_c   1.000
_cell.angle_alpha   90.00
_cell.angle_beta   90.00
_cell.angle_gamma   90.00
#
_symmetry.space_group_name_H-M   'P 1'
#
loop_
_entity.id
_entity.type
_entity.pdbx_description
1 polymer ?
#
loop_
_entity_poly.entity_id
_entity_poly.type
_entity_poly.pdbx_seq_one_letter_code
_entity_poly.pdbx_strand_id
1 'polypeptide(L)'
;MSTTKPFERYTNSTIDQTIHMEFFGDIGRVTKITIGTRFEHLITIRPTEFGANVEAVTQAFDFFNNIAPLQDYAELRRAWNMYLKACKQRTYDTHYAFHNYMDGKRIKRLNRKGGVSQWVSA
;
A
#
# COMPACT_ATOMS: atom_id res chain seq x y z
N MET A 1 -1.12 8.96 -26.19
CA MET A 1 -1.16 9.12 -24.72
C MET A 1 0.14 9.80 -24.31
N SER A 2 0.06 11.00 -23.71
CA SER A 2 1.26 11.66 -23.16
C SER A 2 1.77 10.84 -21.98
N THR A 3 2.83 10.07 -22.18
CA THR A 3 3.52 9.39 -21.08
C THR A 3 4.40 10.42 -20.40
N THR A 4 3.83 11.15 -19.43
CA THR A 4 4.63 11.92 -18.49
C THR A 4 5.65 10.98 -17.88
N LYS A 5 6.94 11.24 -18.06
CA LYS A 5 8.00 10.42 -17.47
C LYS A 5 7.97 10.59 -15.95
N PRO A 6 8.31 9.54 -15.17
CA PRO A 6 8.50 9.73 -13.74
C PRO A 6 9.71 10.65 -13.51
N PHE A 7 9.59 11.55 -12.54
CA PHE A 7 10.70 12.43 -12.15
C PHE A 7 11.66 11.72 -11.19
N GLU A 8 11.19 10.67 -10.50
CA GLU A 8 11.97 9.90 -9.55
C GLU A 8 11.53 8.43 -9.55
N ARG A 9 12.49 7.51 -9.37
CA ARG A 9 12.27 6.06 -9.37
C ARG A 9 13.11 5.38 -8.29
N TYR A 10 12.47 4.48 -7.55
CA TYR A 10 13.09 3.58 -6.59
C TYR A 10 12.95 2.14 -7.07
N THR A 11 13.90 1.28 -6.68
CA THR A 11 13.92 -0.13 -7.08
C THR A 11 14.18 -1.00 -5.86
N ASN A 12 13.38 -2.06 -5.73
CA ASN A 12 13.62 -3.15 -4.80
C ASN A 12 13.76 -4.44 -5.62
N SER A 13 14.79 -5.24 -5.34
CA SER A 13 15.09 -6.46 -6.07
C SER A 13 15.30 -7.59 -5.09
N THR A 14 14.48 -8.63 -5.23
CA THR A 14 14.67 -9.93 -4.58
C THR A 14 15.32 -10.89 -5.58
N ILE A 15 15.53 -12.15 -5.17
CA ILE A 15 16.08 -13.19 -6.04
C ILE A 15 15.19 -13.42 -7.26
N ASP A 16 13.87 -13.36 -7.07
CA ASP A 16 12.89 -13.77 -8.10
C ASP A 16 12.19 -12.58 -8.77
N GLN A 17 12.23 -11.38 -8.19
CA GLN A 17 11.42 -10.25 -8.62
C GLN A 17 12.14 -8.90 -8.49
N THR A 18 11.88 -8.00 -9.43
CA THR A 18 12.25 -6.59 -9.36
C THR A 18 11.00 -5.71 -9.36
N ILE A 19 10.83 -4.89 -8.33
CA ILE A 19 9.71 -3.96 -8.19
C ILE A 19 10.25 -2.54 -8.30
N HIS A 20 9.57 -1.71 -9.06
CA HIS A 20 9.85 -0.29 -9.16
C HIS A 20 8.72 0.51 -8.53
N MET A 21 9.10 1.57 -7.84
CA MET A 21 8.19 2.63 -7.42
C MET A 21 8.56 3.92 -8.14
N GLU A 22 7.59 4.54 -8.80
CA GLU A 22 7.84 5.70 -9.65
C GLU A 22 6.94 6.88 -9.27
N PHE A 23 7.53 8.08 -9.20
CA PHE A 23 6.85 9.31 -8.84
C PHE A 23 6.66 10.19 -10.07
N PHE A 24 5.46 10.74 -10.24
CA PHE A 24 5.08 11.62 -11.35
C PHE A 24 4.55 12.96 -10.83
N GLY A 25 4.75 14.02 -11.60
CA GLY A 25 4.53 15.40 -11.20
C GLY A 25 5.85 16.14 -11.09
N ASP A 26 5.98 16.98 -10.07
CA ASP A 26 7.17 17.79 -9.80
C ASP A 26 7.66 17.58 -8.37
N ILE A 27 8.91 17.97 -8.10
CA ILE A 27 9.48 17.98 -6.74
C ILE A 27 8.61 18.90 -5.86
N GLY A 28 8.09 18.35 -4.76
CA GLY A 28 7.15 19.05 -3.86
C GLY A 28 5.67 18.93 -4.26
N ARG A 29 5.35 18.45 -5.46
CA ARG A 29 3.97 18.22 -5.94
C ARG A 29 3.84 16.89 -6.68
N VAL A 30 3.79 15.81 -5.91
CA VAL A 30 3.50 14.47 -6.43
C VAL A 30 2.03 14.40 -6.85
N THR A 31 1.78 13.96 -8.08
CA THR A 31 0.42 13.81 -8.65
C THR A 31 0.01 12.35 -8.80
N LYS A 32 0.99 11.45 -8.89
CA LYS A 32 0.79 10.01 -9.03
C LYS A 32 2.05 9.29 -8.57
N ILE A 33 1.86 8.17 -7.87
CA ILE A 33 2.91 7.20 -7.55
C ILE A 33 2.47 5.87 -8.16
N THR A 34 3.36 5.14 -8.82
CA THR A 34 3.08 3.78 -9.28
C THR A 34 4.02 2.81 -8.58
N ILE A 35 3.55 1.58 -8.36
CA ILE A 35 4.38 0.45 -7.91
C ILE A 35 4.09 -0.71 -8.85
N GLY A 36 5.14 -1.35 -9.37
CA GLY A 36 4.97 -2.47 -10.30
C GLY A 36 6.27 -2.93 -10.92
N THR A 37 6.19 -3.46 -12.14
CA THR A 37 7.37 -3.90 -12.91
C THR A 37 7.85 -2.76 -13.81
N ARG A 38 8.93 -3.01 -14.56
CA ARG A 38 9.41 -2.07 -15.58
C ARG A 38 8.38 -1.85 -16.70
N PHE A 39 7.48 -2.81 -16.91
CA PHE A 39 6.53 -2.81 -18.02
C PHE A 39 5.09 -2.53 -17.59
N GLU A 40 4.76 -2.75 -16.31
CA GLU A 40 3.38 -2.69 -15.83
C GLU A 40 3.26 -1.97 -14.49
N HIS A 41 2.35 -1.00 -14.41
CA HIS A 41 1.97 -0.30 -13.18
C HIS A 41 0.88 -1.09 -12.45
N LEU A 42 1.27 -2.03 -11.60
CA LEU A 42 0.34 -2.91 -10.87
C LEU A 42 -0.49 -2.17 -9.81
N ILE A 43 0.10 -1.13 -9.22
CA ILE A 43 -0.54 -0.24 -8.25
C ILE A 43 -0.39 1.19 -8.75
N THR A 44 -1.47 1.95 -8.65
CA THR A 44 -1.48 3.40 -8.89
C THR A 44 -2.05 4.09 -7.66
N ILE A 45 -1.28 5.02 -7.10
CA ILE A 45 -1.61 5.80 -5.92
C ILE A 45 -1.78 7.25 -6.37
N ARG A 46 -2.95 7.84 -6.11
CA ARG A 46 -3.18 9.27 -6.36
C ARG A 46 -3.16 10.00 -5.02
N PRO A 47 -2.17 10.86 -4.74
CA PRO A 47 -2.07 11.55 -3.45
C PRO A 47 -3.33 12.34 -3.04
N THR A 48 -4.14 12.78 -4.00
CA THR A 48 -5.46 13.42 -3.76
C THR A 48 -6.44 12.52 -2.99
N GLU A 49 -6.27 11.20 -3.02
CA GLU A 49 -7.12 10.22 -2.33
C GLU A 49 -6.78 10.09 -0.83
N PHE A 50 -5.68 10.69 -0.37
CA PHE A 50 -5.14 10.54 1.00
C PHE A 50 -5.31 11.80 1.85
N GLY A 51 -5.98 12.85 1.35
CA GLY A 51 -6.14 14.14 2.04
C GLY A 51 -4.86 14.99 2.09
N ALA A 52 -3.69 14.37 2.33
CA ALA A 52 -2.38 15.01 2.31
C ALA A 52 -1.37 14.23 1.46
N ASN A 53 -0.55 14.95 0.68
CA ASN A 53 0.52 14.35 -0.13
C ASN A 53 1.52 13.54 0.71
N VAL A 54 1.86 14.05 1.89
CA VAL A 54 2.81 13.39 2.81
C VAL A 54 2.32 12.01 3.23
N GLU A 55 1.03 11.85 3.48
CA GLU A 55 0.46 10.55 3.89
C GLU A 55 0.57 9.52 2.76
N ALA A 56 0.21 9.91 1.53
CA ALA A 56 0.33 9.03 0.37
C ALA A 56 1.77 8.58 0.12
N VAL A 57 2.72 9.49 0.22
CA VAL A 57 4.15 9.21 0.02
C VAL A 57 4.68 8.29 1.12
N THR A 58 4.39 8.59 2.38
CA THR A 58 4.80 7.75 3.53
C THR A 58 4.24 6.34 3.41
N GLN A 59 2.95 6.20 3.10
CA GLN A 59 2.31 4.89 2.94
C GLN A 59 2.85 4.13 1.72
N ALA A 60 3.19 4.82 0.62
CA ALA A 60 3.81 4.20 -0.55
C ALA A 60 5.20 3.65 -0.21
N PHE A 61 6.05 4.43 0.48
CA PHE A 61 7.37 3.97 0.90
C PHE A 61 7.32 2.81 1.90
N ASP A 62 6.43 2.89 2.89
CA ASP A 62 6.29 1.81 3.88
C ASP A 62 5.89 0.49 3.19
N PHE A 63 4.86 0.53 2.33
CA PHE A 63 4.46 -0.64 1.57
C PHE A 63 5.57 -1.13 0.62
N PHE A 64 6.23 -0.23 -0.12
CA PHE A 64 7.26 -0.57 -1.08
C PHE A 64 8.50 -1.22 -0.45
N ASN A 65 8.87 -0.79 0.76
CA ASN A 65 10.06 -1.30 1.44
C ASN A 65 9.77 -2.55 2.27
N ASN A 66 8.60 -2.62 2.92
CA ASN A 66 8.33 -3.63 3.95
C ASN A 66 7.38 -4.75 3.51
N ILE A 67 6.51 -4.49 2.52
CA ILE A 67 5.46 -5.44 2.12
C ILE A 67 5.66 -5.93 0.69
N ALA A 68 5.79 -5.01 -0.26
CA ALA A 68 5.86 -5.33 -1.69
C ALA A 68 6.91 -6.41 -2.05
N PRO A 69 8.13 -6.41 -1.49
CA PRO A 69 9.16 -7.40 -1.84
C PRO A 69 8.82 -8.82 -1.36
N LEU A 70 7.87 -8.96 -0.44
CA LEU A 70 7.44 -10.23 0.13
C LEU A 70 6.22 -10.81 -0.60
N GLN A 71 5.69 -10.13 -1.61
CA GLN A 71 4.47 -10.51 -2.32
C GLN A 71 4.77 -10.81 -3.77
N ASP A 72 4.10 -11.82 -4.32
CA ASP A 72 4.12 -12.05 -5.76
C ASP A 72 3.45 -10.91 -6.53
N TYR A 73 3.91 -10.66 -7.75
CA TYR A 73 3.34 -9.63 -8.62
C TYR A 73 1.81 -9.73 -8.76
N ALA A 74 1.28 -10.96 -8.85
CA ALA A 74 -0.16 -11.21 -8.95
C ALA A 74 -0.94 -10.77 -7.69
N GLU A 75 -0.30 -10.83 -6.52
CA GLU A 75 -0.92 -10.50 -5.23
C GLU A 75 -0.69 -9.04 -4.81
N LEU A 76 0.26 -8.32 -5.41
CA LEU A 76 0.63 -6.95 -5.02
C LEU A 76 -0.57 -6.01 -4.89
N ARG A 77 -1.50 -6.04 -5.85
CA ARG A 77 -2.69 -5.18 -5.82
C ARG A 77 -3.62 -5.54 -4.66
N ARG A 78 -3.77 -6.84 -4.35
CA ARG A 78 -4.54 -7.30 -3.20
C ARG A 78 -3.85 -6.89 -1.89
N ALA A 79 -2.54 -7.09 -1.80
CA ALA A 79 -1.75 -6.71 -0.64
C ALA A 79 -1.85 -5.20 -0.36
N TRP A 80 -1.75 -4.35 -1.39
CA TRP A 80 -1.96 -2.91 -1.25
C TRP A 80 -3.35 -2.56 -0.69
N ASN A 81 -4.41 -3.21 -1.20
CA ASN A 81 -5.76 -3.00 -0.68
C ASN A 81 -5.91 -3.43 0.78
N MET A 82 -5.26 -4.52 1.21
CA MET A 82 -5.28 -4.96 2.61
C MET A 82 -4.44 -4.05 3.51
N TYR A 83 -3.32 -3.54 2.99
CA TYR A 83 -2.50 -2.55 3.69
C TYR A 83 -3.27 -1.25 3.91
N LEU A 84 -3.98 -0.73 2.91
CA LEU A 84 -4.84 0.44 3.08
C LEU A 84 -5.96 0.22 4.11
N LYS A 85 -6.50 -1.00 4.22
CA LYS A 85 -7.45 -1.34 5.30
C LYS A 85 -6.76 -1.32 6.65
N ALA A 86 -5.52 -1.82 6.74
CA ALA A 86 -4.72 -1.80 7.95
C ALA A 86 -4.38 -0.37 8.41
N CYS A 87 -3.97 0.52 7.50
CA CYS A 87 -3.69 1.93 7.83
C CYS A 87 -4.92 2.67 8.40
N LYS A 88 -6.12 2.33 7.92
CA LYS A 88 -7.38 2.92 8.42
C LYS A 88 -7.81 2.36 9.77
N GLN A 89 -7.26 1.22 10.18
CA GLN A 89 -7.54 0.63 11.47
C GLN A 89 -6.78 1.43 12.54
N ARG A 90 -7.49 1.90 13.58
CA ARG A 90 -6.87 2.45 14.79
C ARG A 90 -6.26 1.30 15.61
N THR A 91 -5.13 0.79 15.16
CA THR A 91 -4.31 -0.24 15.81
C THR A 91 -2.94 0.35 16.13
N TYR A 92 -2.26 -0.20 17.12
CA TYR A 92 -0.87 0.17 17.42
C TYR A 92 0.12 -0.42 16.39
N ASP A 93 -0.31 -1.40 15.60
CA ASP A 93 0.53 -2.09 14.61
C ASP A 93 -0.23 -2.33 13.30
N THR A 94 0.17 -1.58 12.26
CA THR A 94 -0.37 -1.68 10.90
C THR A 94 0.01 -3.00 10.23
N HIS A 95 1.23 -3.50 10.42
CA HIS A 95 1.69 -4.74 9.79
C HIS A 95 0.96 -5.96 10.35
N TYR A 96 0.72 -5.98 11.66
CA TYR A 96 -0.12 -7.00 12.28
C TYR A 96 -1.56 -7.01 11.74
N ALA A 97 -2.16 -5.83 11.58
CA ALA A 97 -3.49 -5.72 10.99
C ALA A 97 -3.51 -6.12 9.50
N PHE A 98 -2.46 -5.79 8.74
CA PHE A 98 -2.27 -6.20 7.36
C PHE A 98 -2.30 -7.72 7.21
N HIS A 99 -1.52 -8.46 8.02
CA HIS A 99 -1.49 -9.92 7.95
C HIS A 99 -2.85 -10.53 8.29
N ASN A 100 -3.57 -9.99 9.27
CA ASN A 100 -4.92 -10.45 9.56
C ASN A 100 -5.89 -10.23 8.39
N TYR A 101 -5.80 -9.10 7.69
CA TYR A 101 -6.60 -8.87 6.49
C TYR A 101 -6.19 -9.78 5.32
N MET A 102 -4.91 -10.08 5.17
CA MET A 102 -4.41 -11.04 4.17
C MET A 102 -4.94 -12.45 4.43
N ASP A 103 -5.02 -12.87 5.70
CA ASP A 103 -5.63 -14.12 6.16
C ASP A 103 -7.16 -14.16 5.96
N GLY A 104 -7.78 -13.09 5.47
CA GLY A 104 -9.22 -12.98 5.32
C GLY A 104 -9.96 -12.78 6.65
N LYS A 105 -9.27 -12.39 7.72
CA LYS A 105 -9.93 -12.06 9.00
C LYS A 105 -10.57 -10.67 8.93
N ARG A 106 -11.57 -10.47 9.77
CA ARG A 106 -12.28 -9.20 9.97
C ARG A 106 -12.40 -8.89 11.45
N ILE A 107 -12.59 -7.61 11.76
CA ILE A 107 -12.82 -7.18 13.14
C ILE A 107 -14.31 -7.27 13.46
N LYS A 108 -14.65 -8.00 14.51
CA LYS A 108 -16.00 -8.06 15.09
C LYS A 108 -16.02 -7.26 16.38
N ARG A 109 -16.95 -6.30 16.49
CA ARG A 109 -17.24 -5.61 17.76
C ARG A 109 -18.01 -6.57 18.67
N LEU A 110 -17.51 -6.80 19.87
CA LEU A 110 -18.13 -7.72 20.83
C LEU A 110 -19.20 -7.06 21.70
N ASN A 111 -19.18 -5.74 21.84
CA ASN A 111 -20.16 -5.00 22.62
C ASN A 111 -20.77 -3.82 21.83
N ARG A 112 -22.01 -3.44 22.18
CA ARG A 112 -22.73 -2.30 21.56
C ARG A 112 -22.00 -0.96 21.72
N LYS A 113 -21.14 -0.83 22.75
CA LYS A 113 -20.33 0.37 23.02
C LYS A 113 -18.98 0.39 22.29
N GLY A 114 -18.64 -0.65 21.52
CA GLY A 114 -17.42 -0.69 20.69
C GLY A 114 -16.09 -0.73 21.45
N GLY A 115 -16.12 -0.95 22.78
CA GLY A 115 -14.92 -0.97 23.61
C GLY A 115 -14.09 -2.27 23.52
N VAL A 116 -14.65 -3.34 22.94
CA VAL A 116 -13.90 -4.59 22.70
C VAL A 116 -14.11 -5.05 21.27
N SER A 117 -12.99 -5.26 20.56
CA SER A 117 -12.93 -5.75 19.19
C SER A 117 -12.02 -6.96 19.12
N GLN A 118 -12.43 -8.00 18.39
CA GLN A 118 -11.59 -9.17 18.13
C GLN A 118 -11.51 -9.47 16.64
N TRP A 119 -10.41 -10.07 16.22
CA TRP A 119 -10.28 -10.65 14.89
C TRP A 119 -11.06 -11.97 14.83
N VAL A 120 -11.87 -12.13 13.78
CA VAL A 120 -12.60 -13.37 13.47
C VAL A 120 -12.38 -13.72 12.01
N SER A 121 -12.38 -15.01 11.70
CA SER A 121 -12.43 -15.46 10.30
C SER A 121 -13.68 -14.89 9.61
N ALA A 122 -13.54 -14.46 8.35
CA ALA A 122 -14.66 -13.93 7.58
C ALA A 122 -15.79 -14.94 7.43
#